data_AF-A0A661H367-F1
#
_entry.id   AF-A0A661H367-F1
#
_cell.length_a   1.000
_cell.length_b   1.000
_cell.length_c   1.000
_cell.angle_alpha   90.00
_cell.angle_beta   90.00
_cell.angle_gamma   90.00
#
_symmetry.space_group_name_H-M   'P 1'
#
loop_
_entity.id
_entity.type
_entity.pdbx_description
1 polymer ?
#
loop_
_entity_poly.entity_id
_entity_poly.type
_entity_poly.pdbx_seq_one_letter_code
_entity_poly.pdbx_strand_id
1 'polypeptide(L)'
;MPNITMRQMLEAGVHFGHQTRYWDPKMAPYIFGARGKIHIINLEKSLPMLVDSMNFIGGIAAKRGNIIFVGTKRAASKSIAEEAQRCGMPYVSHRWLGGMLTNFRTIRQSIKRLRQIEKMEEDGSFARLVKKEVLQLTREQEKLEKTLGGIKDMKGLPDAMFVIDVGHEDIAVKEARKLGIPVIAVVDTNCSPNNLDYVIPGNDDAIRSIRLYTQLAADAILEGRASVPHIEDSDEFVELDEHGNPVKRAAKAPKAKADKAAPKKVAKKVVVKKAPEVAEKIEAKAAEVTEKVKTEVAKVTEKVEAAAEELTEKVKAEVSEVAEKVKAEATKVVEKAKADTAEITEKVKAEVSEVAEKVKTEASKVAEKVKAEAAKVVEKVEAAAEEIAEKVEATVPKKKAAAKKKVAKKKTTKKKVAKKAAED
;
A
#
# COMPACT_ATOMS: atom_id res chain seq x y z
N MET A 1 14.57 -5.74 -7.56
CA MET A 1 13.56 -4.68 -7.69
C MET A 1 12.54 -5.07 -8.74
N PRO A 2 11.26 -4.70 -8.56
CA PRO A 2 10.26 -4.84 -9.61
C PRO A 2 10.65 -3.99 -10.83
N ASN A 3 10.78 -4.65 -11.98
CA ASN A 3 11.07 -3.98 -13.25
C ASN A 3 9.82 -3.20 -13.69
N ILE A 4 9.73 -1.92 -13.32
CA ILE A 4 8.66 -1.06 -13.81
C ILE A 4 8.92 -0.61 -15.24
N THR A 5 7.89 -0.67 -16.07
CA THR A 5 7.95 -0.20 -17.45
C THR A 5 7.21 1.12 -17.61
N MET A 6 7.64 1.96 -18.56
CA MET A 6 6.91 3.19 -18.92
C MET A 6 5.44 2.91 -19.28
N ARG A 7 5.16 1.74 -19.87
CA ARG A 7 3.81 1.29 -20.21
C ARG A 7 2.92 1.17 -18.96
N GLN A 8 3.41 0.58 -17.89
CA GLN A 8 2.67 0.46 -16.62
C GLN A 8 2.39 1.84 -16.01
N MET A 9 3.35 2.77 -16.08
CA MET A 9 3.15 4.15 -15.61
C MET A 9 2.09 4.90 -16.44
N LEU A 10 2.09 4.70 -17.76
CA LEU A 10 1.05 5.24 -18.65
C LEU A 10 -0.33 4.67 -18.32
N GLU A 11 -0.44 3.36 -18.15
CA GLU A 11 -1.70 2.67 -17.84
C GLU A 11 -2.28 3.07 -16.49
N ALA A 12 -1.40 3.25 -15.48
CA ALA A 12 -1.77 3.74 -14.16
C ALA A 12 -2.18 5.22 -14.15
N GLY A 13 -1.86 5.98 -15.21
CA GLY A 13 -2.22 7.40 -15.34
C GLY A 13 -1.24 8.35 -14.65
N VAL A 14 0.03 7.96 -14.48
CA VAL A 14 1.08 8.77 -13.83
C VAL A 14 1.40 10.05 -14.61
N HIS A 15 1.24 10.02 -15.93
CA HIS A 15 1.59 11.13 -16.83
C HIS A 15 0.60 12.30 -16.80
N PHE A 16 -0.57 12.15 -16.19
CA PHE A 16 -1.52 13.24 -16.06
C PHE A 16 -1.12 14.16 -14.91
N GLY A 17 -1.00 15.45 -15.18
CA GLY A 17 -0.89 16.46 -14.13
C GLY A 17 -2.18 17.25 -13.92
N HIS A 18 -2.05 18.41 -13.29
CA HIS A 18 -3.12 19.36 -13.07
C HIS A 18 -3.39 20.27 -14.28
N GLN A 19 -4.43 21.10 -14.14
CA GLN A 19 -4.79 22.10 -15.15
C GLN A 19 -3.70 23.16 -15.31
N THR A 20 -3.53 23.69 -16.52
CA THR A 20 -2.45 24.65 -16.87
C THR A 20 -2.45 25.95 -16.07
N ARG A 21 -3.55 26.29 -15.41
CA ARG A 21 -3.66 27.49 -14.55
C ARG A 21 -3.13 27.30 -13.13
N TYR A 22 -2.96 26.06 -12.68
CA TYR A 22 -2.57 25.74 -11.30
C TYR A 22 -1.14 25.22 -11.19
N TRP A 23 -0.33 25.39 -12.23
CA TRP A 23 1.02 24.84 -12.25
C TRP A 23 2.04 25.71 -11.48
N ASP A 24 3.02 25.07 -10.86
CA ASP A 24 4.20 25.70 -10.28
C ASP A 24 5.28 25.84 -11.37
N PRO A 25 5.82 27.06 -11.63
CA PRO A 25 6.84 27.28 -12.66
C PRO A 25 8.11 26.43 -12.48
N LYS A 26 8.45 26.01 -11.26
CA LYS A 26 9.63 25.17 -10.99
C LYS A 26 9.45 23.73 -11.45
N MET A 27 8.21 23.31 -11.72
CA MET A 27 7.93 22.01 -12.34
C MET A 27 8.15 22.00 -13.86
N ALA A 28 8.45 23.16 -14.48
CA ALA A 28 8.70 23.26 -15.93
C ALA A 28 9.66 22.19 -16.49
N PRO A 29 10.79 21.84 -15.83
CA PRO A 29 11.69 20.82 -16.35
C PRO A 29 11.07 19.41 -16.42
N TYR A 30 10.07 19.12 -15.60
CA TYR A 30 9.42 17.80 -15.50
C TYR A 30 8.15 17.70 -16.35
N ILE A 31 7.69 18.79 -16.93
CA ILE A 31 6.50 18.83 -17.79
C ILE A 31 6.93 18.61 -19.25
N PHE A 32 6.29 17.64 -19.91
CA PHE A 32 6.50 17.36 -21.33
C PHE A 32 5.74 18.36 -22.22
N GLY A 33 4.53 18.73 -21.82
CA GLY A 33 3.68 19.66 -22.56
C GLY A 33 2.30 19.81 -21.93
N ALA A 34 1.34 20.31 -22.70
CA ALA A 34 -0.07 20.39 -22.27
C ALA A 34 -1.00 19.93 -23.39
N ARG A 35 -2.04 19.16 -23.02
CA ARG A 35 -3.10 18.70 -23.95
C ARG A 35 -4.45 18.89 -23.27
N GLY A 36 -5.40 19.52 -23.97
CA GLY A 36 -6.75 19.72 -23.42
C GLY A 36 -6.75 20.50 -22.10
N LYS A 37 -5.83 21.47 -21.92
CA LYS A 37 -5.63 22.28 -20.69
C LYS A 37 -5.13 21.50 -19.48
N ILE A 38 -4.65 20.27 -19.67
CA ILE A 38 -4.00 19.45 -18.62
C ILE A 38 -2.52 19.32 -18.97
N HIS A 39 -1.65 19.51 -17.99
CA HIS A 39 -0.21 19.26 -18.17
C HIS A 39 0.08 17.77 -18.25
N ILE A 40 1.02 17.42 -19.13
CA ILE A 40 1.53 16.05 -19.27
C ILE A 40 2.91 16.02 -18.64
N ILE A 41 3.10 15.15 -17.66
CA ILE A 41 4.38 14.93 -16.97
C ILE A 41 5.28 14.06 -17.84
N ASN A 42 6.57 14.38 -17.89
CA ASN A 42 7.55 13.66 -18.68
C ASN A 42 8.00 12.36 -18.00
N LEU A 43 7.45 11.23 -18.46
CA LEU A 43 7.78 9.90 -17.94
C LEU A 43 9.23 9.46 -18.20
N GLU A 44 9.90 9.99 -19.22
CA GLU A 44 11.32 9.69 -19.49
C GLU A 44 12.20 10.21 -18.34
N LYS A 45 11.77 11.27 -17.66
CA LYS A 45 12.41 11.79 -16.45
C LYS A 45 11.87 11.11 -15.20
N SER A 46 10.55 10.87 -15.12
CA SER A 46 9.95 10.25 -13.94
C SER A 46 10.43 8.84 -13.68
N LEU A 47 10.61 8.01 -14.71
CA LEU A 47 11.02 6.62 -14.55
C LEU A 47 12.40 6.45 -13.88
N PRO A 48 13.50 7.08 -14.34
CA PRO A 48 14.79 6.96 -13.66
C PRO A 48 14.73 7.52 -12.24
N MET A 49 14.08 8.66 -12.01
CA MET A 49 13.95 9.25 -10.68
C MET A 49 13.13 8.36 -9.71
N LEU A 50 12.09 7.69 -10.23
CA LEU A 50 11.33 6.69 -9.47
C LEU A 50 12.23 5.52 -9.08
N VAL A 51 13.01 4.98 -10.02
CA VAL A 51 13.92 3.86 -9.75
C VAL A 51 14.98 4.25 -8.71
N ASP A 52 15.58 5.43 -8.82
CA ASP A 52 16.55 5.94 -7.85
C ASP A 52 15.94 6.10 -6.45
N SER A 53 14.70 6.59 -6.38
CA SER A 53 13.95 6.70 -5.13
C SER A 53 13.68 5.33 -4.49
N MET A 54 13.26 4.34 -5.30
CA MET A 54 13.00 2.97 -4.81
C MET A 54 14.29 2.27 -4.36
N ASN A 55 15.41 2.51 -5.04
CA ASN A 55 16.74 2.06 -4.60
C ASN A 55 17.12 2.62 -3.24
N PHE A 56 16.89 3.92 -3.02
CA PHE A 56 17.17 4.57 -1.75
C PHE A 56 16.31 4.00 -0.61
N ILE A 57 15.00 3.82 -0.86
CA ILE A 57 14.07 3.17 0.07
C ILE A 57 14.54 1.75 0.42
N GLY A 58 14.89 0.93 -0.58
CA GLY A 58 15.41 -0.42 -0.38
C GLY A 58 16.72 -0.44 0.45
N GLY A 59 17.61 0.53 0.22
CA GLY A 59 18.86 0.68 0.98
C GLY A 59 18.65 1.04 2.46
N ILE A 60 17.62 1.81 2.79
CA ILE A 60 17.24 2.10 4.19
C ILE A 60 16.60 0.86 4.82
N ALA A 61 15.71 0.18 4.10
CA ALA A 61 15.04 -1.03 4.58
C ALA A 61 16.04 -2.16 4.88
N ALA A 62 17.09 -2.31 4.06
CA ALA A 62 18.17 -3.25 4.31
C ALA A 62 18.91 -2.96 5.64
N LYS A 63 19.04 -1.69 6.04
CA LYS A 63 19.63 -1.30 7.32
C LYS A 63 18.66 -1.44 8.51
N ARG A 64 17.50 -2.08 8.32
CA ARG A 64 16.39 -2.14 9.27
C ARG A 64 15.87 -0.76 9.70
N GLY A 65 16.04 0.26 8.85
CA GLY A 65 15.50 1.58 9.09
C GLY A 65 13.98 1.64 8.97
N ASN A 66 13.37 2.61 9.65
CA ASN A 66 11.92 2.85 9.59
C ASN A 66 11.60 3.94 8.58
N ILE A 67 10.71 3.65 7.65
CA ILE A 67 10.24 4.60 6.63
C ILE A 67 8.79 4.91 6.93
N ILE A 68 8.45 6.18 7.15
CA ILE A 68 7.06 6.58 7.39
C ILE A 68 6.35 6.91 6.07
N PHE A 69 5.20 6.30 5.84
CA PHE A 69 4.33 6.58 4.70
C PHE A 69 3.33 7.67 5.06
N VAL A 70 3.25 8.74 4.28
CA VAL A 70 2.38 9.88 4.56
C VAL A 70 1.53 10.20 3.35
N GLY A 71 0.21 10.25 3.56
CA GLY A 71 -0.73 10.78 2.59
C GLY A 71 -2.15 10.76 3.14
N THR A 72 -2.64 11.96 3.38
CA THR A 72 -3.92 12.28 4.02
C THR A 72 -5.01 12.55 2.99
N LYS A 73 -4.63 12.76 1.73
CA LYS A 73 -5.54 12.90 0.60
C LYS A 73 -6.47 11.71 0.50
N ARG A 74 -7.76 11.95 0.20
CA ARG A 74 -8.80 10.90 0.14
C ARG A 74 -8.44 9.76 -0.81
N ALA A 75 -7.78 10.07 -1.94
CA ALA A 75 -7.34 9.09 -2.91
C ALA A 75 -6.14 8.25 -2.44
N ALA A 76 -5.31 8.78 -1.54
CA ALA A 76 -4.09 8.15 -1.03
C ALA A 76 -4.31 7.36 0.26
N SER A 77 -5.21 7.82 1.12
CA SER A 77 -5.43 7.33 2.49
C SER A 77 -5.51 5.80 2.59
N LYS A 78 -6.33 5.16 1.74
CA LYS A 78 -6.52 3.71 1.75
C LYS A 78 -5.29 2.96 1.24
N SER A 79 -4.75 3.36 0.08
CA SER A 79 -3.58 2.71 -0.53
C SER A 79 -2.34 2.76 0.37
N ILE A 80 -2.14 3.89 1.06
CA ILE A 80 -1.03 4.05 2.00
C ILE A 80 -1.20 3.13 3.21
N ALA A 81 -2.39 3.10 3.82
CA ALA A 81 -2.62 2.26 4.98
C ALA A 81 -2.43 0.78 4.67
N GLU A 82 -3.00 0.29 3.55
CA GLU A 82 -2.92 -1.12 3.16
C GLU A 82 -1.48 -1.56 2.85
N GLU A 83 -0.74 -0.79 2.04
CA GLU A 83 0.62 -1.18 1.63
C GLU A 83 1.66 -0.96 2.75
N ALA A 84 1.47 0.04 3.61
CA ALA A 84 2.36 0.25 4.77
C ALA A 84 2.16 -0.83 5.84
N GLN A 85 0.91 -1.24 6.10
CA GLN A 85 0.62 -2.39 6.96
C GLN A 85 1.23 -3.68 6.39
N ARG A 86 1.14 -3.88 5.07
CA ARG A 86 1.72 -5.04 4.38
C ARG A 86 3.24 -5.13 4.56
N CYS A 87 3.97 -4.00 4.52
CA CYS A 87 5.42 -4.00 4.73
C CYS A 87 5.85 -3.81 6.20
N GLY A 88 4.89 -3.64 7.12
CA GLY A 88 5.15 -3.45 8.55
C GLY A 88 5.89 -2.14 8.84
N MET A 89 5.50 -1.06 8.17
CA MET A 89 6.08 0.27 8.32
C MET A 89 5.07 1.28 8.88
N PRO A 90 5.53 2.32 9.59
CA PRO A 90 4.63 3.32 10.14
C PRO A 90 3.97 4.14 9.02
N TYR A 91 2.72 4.57 9.24
CA TYR A 91 1.98 5.36 8.27
C TYR A 91 1.07 6.41 8.90
N VAL A 92 0.73 7.43 8.11
CA VAL A 92 -0.27 8.45 8.43
C VAL A 92 -1.19 8.61 7.23
N SER A 93 -2.41 8.09 7.36
CA SER A 93 -3.40 8.09 6.28
C SER A 93 -4.54 9.10 6.46
N HIS A 94 -4.72 9.67 7.66
CA HIS A 94 -5.88 10.53 7.95
C HIS A 94 -5.55 12.02 8.03
N ARG A 95 -4.75 12.43 9.02
CA ARG A 95 -4.36 13.84 9.21
C ARG A 95 -3.01 13.93 9.89
N TRP A 96 -2.13 14.74 9.34
CA TRP A 96 -0.89 15.12 10.01
C TRP A 96 -1.17 16.11 11.13
N LEU A 97 -0.81 15.77 12.37
CA LEU A 97 -0.83 16.71 13.48
C LEU A 97 0.49 17.48 13.47
N GLY A 98 0.43 18.81 13.51
CA GLY A 98 1.64 19.62 13.65
C GLY A 98 2.39 19.24 14.93
N GLY A 99 3.70 19.04 14.82
CA GLY A 99 4.53 18.53 15.90
C GLY A 99 4.65 17.00 15.93
N MET A 100 4.14 16.28 14.91
CA MET A 100 4.23 14.82 14.84
C MET A 100 5.67 14.31 14.96
N LEU A 101 6.61 14.97 14.30
CA LEU A 101 8.03 14.62 14.36
C LEU A 101 8.80 15.56 15.28
N THR A 102 8.54 16.87 15.16
CA THR A 102 9.29 17.88 15.91
C THR A 102 8.96 17.91 17.41
N ASN A 103 7.77 17.49 17.80
CA ASN A 103 7.34 17.32 19.19
C ASN A 103 6.92 15.87 19.50
N PHE A 104 7.77 14.92 19.11
CA PHE A 104 7.48 13.50 19.27
C PHE A 104 7.25 13.08 20.73
N ARG A 105 7.81 13.80 21.71
CA ARG A 105 7.60 13.53 23.14
C ARG A 105 6.12 13.61 23.54
N THR A 106 5.41 14.65 23.10
CA THR A 106 3.97 14.82 23.40
C THR A 106 3.14 13.80 22.64
N ILE A 107 3.48 13.54 21.38
CA ILE A 107 2.77 12.54 20.57
C ILE A 107 2.89 11.14 21.18
N ARG A 108 4.07 10.78 21.70
CA ARG A 108 4.29 9.53 22.43
C ARG A 108 3.41 9.42 23.69
N GLN A 109 3.09 10.53 24.36
CA GLN A 109 2.13 10.53 25.46
C GLN A 109 0.70 10.23 24.97
N SER A 110 0.29 10.78 23.83
CA SER A 110 -1.00 10.47 23.21
C SER A 110 -1.07 9.01 22.74
N ILE A 111 0.01 8.44 22.19
CA ILE A 111 0.09 7.02 21.86
C ILE A 111 0.01 6.15 23.12
N LYS A 112 0.67 6.55 24.22
CA LYS A 112 0.56 5.86 25.50
C LYS A 112 -0.88 5.90 26.03
N ARG A 113 -1.59 7.01 25.86
CA ARG A 113 -3.01 7.15 26.21
C ARG A 113 -3.88 6.21 25.37
N LEU A 114 -3.66 6.12 24.07
CA LEU A 114 -4.34 5.15 23.19
C LEU A 114 -4.15 3.72 23.69
N ARG A 115 -2.90 3.29 23.91
CA ARG A 115 -2.59 1.96 24.46
C ARG A 115 -3.21 1.69 25.83
N GLN A 116 -3.34 2.72 26.66
CA GLN A 116 -4.00 2.60 27.96
C GLN A 116 -5.50 2.35 27.81
N ILE A 117 -6.17 3.03 26.87
CA ILE A 117 -7.61 2.86 26.64
C ILE A 117 -7.88 1.47 26.07
N GLU A 118 -7.09 1.01 25.10
CA GLU A 118 -7.17 -0.35 24.56
C GLU A 118 -6.99 -1.41 25.65
N LYS A 119 -5.99 -1.24 26.52
CA LYS A 119 -5.78 -2.15 27.65
C LYS A 119 -6.96 -2.15 28.61
N MET A 120 -7.58 -1.00 28.89
CA MET A 120 -8.78 -0.92 29.73
C MET A 120 -9.99 -1.63 29.11
N GLU A 121 -10.10 -1.61 27.79
CA GLU A 121 -11.12 -2.33 27.03
C GLU A 121 -10.88 -3.84 27.10
N GLU A 122 -9.65 -4.29 26.87
CA GLU A 122 -9.23 -5.69 26.96
C GLU A 122 -9.39 -6.28 28.37
N ASP A 123 -8.98 -5.53 29.41
CA ASP A 123 -9.08 -5.93 30.81
C ASP A 123 -10.53 -5.89 31.36
N GLY A 124 -11.52 -5.49 30.54
CA GLY A 124 -12.93 -5.39 30.93
C GLY A 124 -13.23 -4.25 31.92
N SER A 125 -12.31 -3.29 32.10
CA SER A 125 -12.47 -2.16 33.03
C SER A 125 -13.64 -1.25 32.68
N PHE A 126 -14.06 -1.24 31.40
CA PHE A 126 -15.24 -0.49 30.94
C PHE A 126 -16.53 -0.90 31.64
N ALA A 127 -16.66 -2.16 32.06
CA ALA A 127 -17.86 -2.64 32.76
C ALA A 127 -18.05 -1.98 34.14
N ARG A 128 -16.99 -1.42 34.73
CA ARG A 128 -17.02 -0.74 36.04
C ARG A 128 -17.34 0.75 35.94
N LEU A 129 -17.37 1.30 34.73
CA LEU A 129 -17.55 2.72 34.47
C LEU A 129 -18.99 3.07 34.09
N VAL A 130 -19.35 4.34 34.19
CA VAL A 130 -20.67 4.81 33.75
C VAL A 130 -20.76 4.76 32.23
N LYS A 131 -21.90 4.38 31.66
CA LYS A 131 -22.12 4.31 30.19
C LYS A 131 -21.68 5.59 29.44
N LYS A 132 -21.83 6.76 30.06
CA LYS A 132 -21.39 8.05 29.51
C LYS A 132 -19.86 8.14 29.41
N GLU A 133 -19.14 7.66 30.43
CA GLU A 133 -17.68 7.63 30.46
C GLU A 133 -17.14 6.63 29.47
N VAL A 134 -17.76 5.43 29.39
CA VAL A 134 -17.43 4.44 28.36
C VAL A 134 -17.57 5.05 26.96
N LEU A 135 -18.69 5.72 26.67
CA LEU A 135 -18.89 6.37 25.38
C LEU A 135 -17.82 7.46 25.09
N GLN A 136 -17.38 8.20 26.11
CA GLN A 136 -16.30 9.18 25.96
C GLN A 136 -14.97 8.51 25.65
N LEU A 137 -14.63 7.42 26.34
CA LEU A 137 -13.40 6.65 26.10
C LEU A 137 -13.40 6.01 24.71
N THR A 138 -14.52 5.41 24.27
CA THR A 138 -14.63 4.83 22.92
C THR A 138 -14.46 5.90 21.84
N ARG A 139 -15.05 7.08 22.00
CA ARG A 139 -14.85 8.20 21.05
C ARG A 139 -13.41 8.73 21.07
N GLU A 140 -12.78 8.78 22.24
CA GLU A 140 -11.37 9.16 22.39
C GLU A 140 -10.47 8.15 21.68
N GLN A 141 -10.70 6.85 21.90
CA GLN A 141 -10.00 5.75 21.24
C GLN A 141 -10.17 5.80 19.72
N GLU A 142 -11.39 5.87 19.20
CA GLU A 142 -11.65 5.92 17.75
C GLU A 142 -10.92 7.12 17.10
N LYS A 143 -10.94 8.28 17.76
CA LYS A 143 -10.26 9.48 17.27
C LYS A 143 -8.73 9.32 17.29
N LEU A 144 -8.18 8.76 18.36
CA LEU A 144 -6.74 8.53 18.49
C LEU A 144 -6.28 7.44 17.52
N GLU A 145 -7.00 6.34 17.39
CA GLU A 145 -6.68 5.24 16.48
C GLU A 145 -6.67 5.71 15.02
N LYS A 146 -7.68 6.48 14.63
CA LYS A 146 -7.76 7.03 13.27
C LYS A 146 -6.60 7.98 12.91
N THR A 147 -6.00 8.65 13.90
CA THR A 147 -4.95 9.66 13.66
C THR A 147 -3.54 9.15 13.97
N LEU A 148 -3.38 8.30 14.97
CA LEU A 148 -2.10 7.85 15.52
C LEU A 148 -1.90 6.33 15.41
N GLY A 149 -2.91 5.56 15.00
CA GLY A 149 -2.82 4.08 14.92
C GLY A 149 -1.65 3.63 14.06
N GLY A 150 -1.44 4.27 12.91
CA GLY A 150 -0.33 3.93 12.00
C GLY A 150 1.08 4.29 12.51
N ILE A 151 1.21 5.09 13.58
CA ILE A 151 2.50 5.38 14.24
C ILE A 151 2.60 4.78 15.63
N LYS A 152 1.62 3.96 16.03
CA LYS A 152 1.53 3.36 17.38
C LYS A 152 2.75 2.51 17.72
N ASP A 153 3.30 1.78 16.76
CA ASP A 153 4.43 0.85 16.98
C ASP A 153 5.80 1.49 16.78
N MET A 154 5.82 2.78 16.44
CA MET A 154 7.04 3.52 16.19
C MET A 154 7.75 3.86 17.52
N LYS A 155 8.93 3.28 17.74
CA LYS A 155 9.74 3.51 18.96
C LYS A 155 10.51 4.84 18.92
N GLY A 156 11.02 5.21 17.75
CA GLY A 156 11.88 6.38 17.53
C GLY A 156 11.37 7.31 16.42
N LEU A 157 12.23 8.21 15.96
CA LEU A 157 11.96 8.96 14.73
C LEU A 157 12.20 8.06 13.51
N PRO A 158 11.51 8.29 12.38
CA PRO A 158 11.75 7.58 11.14
C PRO A 158 13.07 8.02 10.49
N ASP A 159 13.71 7.11 9.78
CA ASP A 159 14.96 7.34 9.04
C ASP A 159 14.72 7.99 7.67
N ALA A 160 13.52 7.82 7.12
CA ALA A 160 13.08 8.50 5.90
C ALA A 160 11.56 8.65 5.86
N MET A 161 11.10 9.54 4.99
CA MET A 161 9.69 9.81 4.77
C MET A 161 9.32 9.62 3.31
N PHE A 162 8.26 8.87 3.06
CA PHE A 162 7.64 8.72 1.76
C PHE A 162 6.30 9.48 1.74
N VAL A 163 6.20 10.54 0.95
CA VAL A 163 5.05 11.45 0.91
C VAL A 163 4.35 11.38 -0.44
N ILE A 164 3.02 11.31 -0.41
CA ILE A 164 2.17 11.51 -1.59
C ILE A 164 1.51 12.87 -1.45
N ASP A 165 1.69 13.73 -2.46
CA ASP A 165 1.21 15.11 -2.53
C ASP A 165 1.92 16.06 -1.55
N VAL A 166 2.91 16.80 -2.04
CA VAL A 166 3.69 17.74 -1.20
C VAL A 166 2.87 18.96 -0.80
N GLY A 167 1.84 19.31 -1.58
CA GLY A 167 0.99 20.47 -1.32
C GLY A 167 0.05 20.24 -0.16
N HIS A 168 -0.54 19.04 -0.07
CA HIS A 168 -1.42 18.65 1.04
C HIS A 168 -0.64 18.32 2.33
N GLU A 169 0.60 17.83 2.21
CA GLU A 169 1.44 17.37 3.33
C GLU A 169 2.58 18.36 3.67
N ASP A 170 2.37 19.66 3.43
CA ASP A 170 3.41 20.69 3.59
C ASP A 170 4.01 20.76 5.00
N ILE A 171 3.19 20.57 6.04
CA ILE A 171 3.62 20.55 7.45
C ILE A 171 4.57 19.37 7.69
N ALA A 172 4.25 18.19 7.14
CA ALA A 172 5.07 16.99 7.32
C ALA A 172 6.46 17.18 6.69
N VAL A 173 6.50 17.71 5.47
CA VAL A 173 7.75 17.99 4.74
C VAL A 173 8.60 19.04 5.47
N LYS A 174 7.98 20.10 5.99
CA LYS A 174 8.68 21.14 6.78
C LYS A 174 9.29 20.57 8.07
N GLU A 175 8.54 19.72 8.78
CA GLU A 175 9.03 19.07 9.99
C GLU A 175 10.17 18.09 9.71
N ALA A 176 10.05 17.27 8.66
CA ALA A 176 11.08 16.34 8.21
C ALA A 176 12.40 17.07 7.95
N ARG A 177 12.31 18.15 7.17
CA ARG A 177 13.46 18.98 6.81
C ARG A 177 14.14 19.60 8.02
N LYS A 178 13.35 20.08 8.99
CA LYS A 178 13.89 20.68 10.22
C LYS A 178 14.71 19.68 11.04
N LEU A 179 14.35 18.40 10.97
CA LEU A 179 15.04 17.30 11.66
C LEU A 179 16.12 16.64 10.80
N GLY A 180 16.27 17.02 9.53
CA GLY A 180 17.21 16.40 8.60
C GLY A 180 16.81 14.99 8.15
N ILE A 181 15.52 14.66 8.23
CA ILE A 181 14.99 13.38 7.73
C ILE A 181 14.83 13.49 6.22
N PRO A 182 15.42 12.59 5.42
CA PRO A 182 15.30 12.61 3.97
C PRO A 182 13.87 12.38 3.51
N VAL A 183 13.41 13.21 2.56
CA VAL A 183 12.05 13.19 2.04
C VAL A 183 12.05 12.70 0.59
N ILE A 184 11.36 11.57 0.38
CA ILE A 184 11.00 11.04 -0.94
C ILE A 184 9.53 11.43 -1.18
N ALA A 185 9.24 12.14 -2.26
CA ALA A 185 7.86 12.54 -2.53
C ALA A 185 7.44 12.47 -3.99
N VAL A 186 6.17 12.12 -4.19
CA VAL A 186 5.48 12.26 -5.47
C VAL A 186 5.05 13.71 -5.63
N VAL A 187 5.42 14.32 -6.75
CA VAL A 187 5.18 15.74 -7.02
C VAL A 187 4.42 15.88 -8.34
N ASP A 188 3.19 16.39 -8.26
CA ASP A 188 2.45 16.84 -9.43
C ASP A 188 2.85 18.29 -9.79
N THR A 189 2.49 18.70 -10.99
CA THR A 189 2.66 20.00 -11.62
C THR A 189 2.24 21.23 -10.81
N ASN A 190 1.37 21.11 -9.82
CA ASN A 190 0.96 22.21 -8.93
C ASN A 190 1.83 22.35 -7.67
N CYS A 191 2.73 21.41 -7.43
CA CYS A 191 3.57 21.37 -6.25
C CYS A 191 5.02 21.76 -6.56
N SER A 192 5.69 22.40 -5.61
CA SER A 192 7.09 22.78 -5.79
C SER A 192 8.00 21.57 -5.55
N PRO A 193 8.95 21.25 -6.46
CA PRO A 193 9.90 20.15 -6.25
C PRO A 193 11.02 20.53 -5.24
N ASN A 194 11.01 21.78 -4.75
CA ASN A 194 12.00 22.26 -3.80
C ASN A 194 11.75 21.65 -2.42
N ASN A 195 12.82 21.49 -1.64
CA ASN A 195 12.81 20.97 -0.26
C ASN A 195 12.57 19.46 -0.16
N LEU A 196 12.84 18.74 -1.24
CA LEU A 196 12.76 17.28 -1.32
C LEU A 196 14.13 16.76 -1.71
N ASP A 197 14.51 15.60 -1.16
CA ASP A 197 15.79 14.96 -1.47
C ASP A 197 15.65 14.06 -2.70
N TYR A 198 14.52 13.34 -2.78
CA TYR A 198 14.16 12.50 -3.91
C TYR A 198 12.79 12.91 -4.45
N VAL A 199 12.78 13.40 -5.69
CA VAL A 199 11.57 13.88 -6.37
C VAL A 199 11.09 12.81 -7.34
N ILE A 200 9.80 12.45 -7.27
CA ILE A 200 9.15 11.57 -8.23
C ILE A 200 8.08 12.39 -8.96
N PRO A 201 8.37 12.94 -10.15
CA PRO A 201 7.38 13.68 -10.90
C PRO A 201 6.26 12.75 -11.36
N GLY A 202 5.02 13.03 -10.98
CA GLY A 202 3.90 12.18 -11.37
C GLY A 202 2.57 12.55 -10.72
N ASN A 203 1.50 11.93 -11.21
CA ASN A 203 0.13 12.15 -10.75
C ASN A 203 -0.11 11.69 -9.31
N ASP A 204 -0.58 12.58 -8.43
CA ASP A 204 -0.93 12.30 -7.03
C ASP A 204 -2.45 12.34 -6.74
N ASP A 205 -3.29 12.52 -7.75
CA ASP A 205 -4.77 12.54 -7.62
C ASP A 205 -5.39 11.16 -7.88
N ALA A 206 -4.83 10.41 -8.85
CA ALA A 206 -5.45 9.17 -9.29
C ALA A 206 -5.13 8.00 -8.33
N ILE A 207 -6.17 7.30 -7.89
CA ILE A 207 -6.02 6.12 -7.03
C ILE A 207 -5.10 5.07 -7.66
N ARG A 208 -5.16 4.90 -9.00
CA ARG A 208 -4.32 3.96 -9.74
C ARG A 208 -2.83 4.33 -9.72
N SER A 209 -2.48 5.60 -9.89
CA SER A 209 -1.08 6.05 -9.82
C SER A 209 -0.55 5.99 -8.40
N ILE A 210 -1.33 6.45 -7.42
CA ILE A 210 -0.97 6.39 -5.99
C ILE A 210 -0.69 4.94 -5.59
N ARG A 211 -1.59 4.02 -5.93
CA ARG A 211 -1.44 2.59 -5.61
C ARG A 211 -0.18 2.00 -6.25
N LEU A 212 0.16 2.40 -7.48
CA LEU A 212 1.38 1.98 -8.13
C LEU A 212 2.62 2.41 -7.33
N TYR A 213 2.69 3.67 -6.88
CA TYR A 213 3.84 4.13 -6.09
C TYR A 213 3.94 3.44 -4.74
N THR A 214 2.82 3.31 -4.02
CA THR A 214 2.81 2.68 -2.69
C THR A 214 3.19 1.21 -2.78
N GLN A 215 2.74 0.51 -3.81
CA GLN A 215 3.10 -0.89 -4.06
C GLN A 215 4.59 -1.05 -4.33
N LEU A 216 5.15 -0.23 -5.23
CA LEU A 216 6.58 -0.28 -5.53
C LEU A 216 7.43 0.03 -4.30
N ALA A 217 7.02 1.02 -3.49
CA ALA A 217 7.71 1.36 -2.25
C ALA A 217 7.64 0.20 -1.24
N ALA A 218 6.47 -0.40 -1.04
CA ALA A 218 6.31 -1.53 -0.14
C ALA A 218 7.11 -2.76 -0.61
N ASP A 219 7.08 -3.07 -1.90
CA ASP A 219 7.84 -4.18 -2.48
C ASP A 219 9.36 -3.95 -2.37
N ALA A 220 9.83 -2.71 -2.59
CA ALA A 220 11.24 -2.34 -2.40
C ALA A 220 11.69 -2.49 -0.94
N ILE A 221 10.82 -2.16 0.02
CA ILE A 221 11.09 -2.35 1.46
C ILE A 221 11.18 -3.84 1.81
N LEU A 222 10.24 -4.64 1.33
CA LEU A 222 10.22 -6.08 1.57
C LEU A 222 11.45 -6.77 0.97
N GLU A 223 11.82 -6.42 -0.25
CA GLU A 223 13.02 -6.93 -0.91
C GLU A 223 14.30 -6.48 -0.18
N GLY A 224 14.37 -5.20 0.22
CA GLY A 224 15.48 -4.66 1.01
C GLY A 224 15.65 -5.40 2.34
N ARG A 225 14.56 -5.66 3.06
CA ARG A 225 14.58 -6.44 4.31
C ARG A 225 14.98 -7.90 4.08
N ALA A 226 14.52 -8.53 3.00
CA ALA A 226 14.86 -9.93 2.69
C ALA A 226 16.33 -10.11 2.29
N SER A 227 16.98 -9.07 1.76
CA SER A 227 18.39 -9.13 1.34
C SER A 227 19.38 -9.28 2.51
N VAL A 228 18.96 -8.92 3.73
CA VAL A 228 19.79 -9.06 4.94
C VAL A 228 19.37 -10.34 5.67
N PRO A 229 20.28 -11.30 5.89
CA PRO A 229 19.97 -12.51 6.65
C PRO A 229 19.34 -12.13 7.99
N HIS A 230 18.29 -12.85 8.36
CA HIS A 230 17.67 -12.75 9.67
C HIS A 230 18.68 -13.22 10.71
N ILE A 231 19.50 -12.30 11.22
CA ILE A 231 20.07 -12.44 12.55
C ILE A 231 18.86 -12.27 13.44
N GLU A 232 18.27 -13.40 13.84
CA GLU A 232 17.40 -13.44 15.00
C GLU A 232 18.17 -12.70 16.09
N ASP A 233 17.55 -11.68 16.66
CA ASP A 233 18.04 -11.08 17.90
C ASP A 233 17.88 -12.16 18.97
N SER A 234 18.75 -13.18 18.93
CA SER A 234 19.08 -13.94 20.12
C SER A 234 19.55 -12.89 21.09
N ASP A 235 18.83 -12.73 22.19
CA ASP A 235 19.37 -12.22 23.43
C ASP A 235 20.66 -13.00 23.72
N GLU A 236 21.78 -12.58 23.11
CA GLU A 236 23.11 -13.04 23.44
C GLU A 236 23.38 -12.43 24.79
N PHE A 237 22.94 -13.17 25.81
CA PHE A 237 23.29 -13.00 27.19
C PHE A 237 24.80 -12.80 27.25
N VAL A 238 25.22 -11.54 27.39
CA VAL A 238 26.59 -11.21 27.71
C VAL A 238 26.81 -11.75 29.10
N GLU A 239 27.42 -12.93 29.22
CA GLU A 239 27.90 -13.43 30.50
C GLU A 239 28.86 -12.39 31.07
N LEU A 240 28.37 -11.65 32.05
CA LEU A 240 29.14 -10.79 32.93
C LEU A 240 29.90 -11.71 33.88
N ASP A 241 31.18 -11.46 34.07
CA ASP A 241 31.92 -12.03 35.21
C ASP A 241 31.35 -11.50 36.54
N GLU A 242 31.78 -12.05 37.67
CA GLU A 242 31.38 -11.60 39.04
C GLU A 242 31.64 -10.09 39.31
N HIS A 243 32.24 -9.37 38.36
CA HIS A 243 32.57 -7.93 38.44
C HIS A 243 31.97 -7.07 37.32
N GLY A 244 31.07 -7.61 36.47
CA GLY A 244 30.23 -6.80 35.59
C GLY A 244 30.87 -6.28 34.29
N ASN A 245 31.92 -6.93 33.76
CA ASN A 245 32.53 -6.54 32.47
C ASN A 245 32.23 -7.55 31.33
N PRO A 246 32.06 -7.08 30.08
CA PRO A 246 31.74 -7.95 28.95
C PRO A 246 32.97 -8.74 28.45
N VAL A 247 32.90 -10.08 28.49
CA VAL A 247 33.97 -10.97 28.04
C VAL A 247 33.90 -11.19 26.52
N LYS A 248 34.87 -10.66 25.77
CA LYS A 248 35.01 -10.93 24.33
C LYS A 248 35.53 -12.35 24.10
N ARG A 249 34.70 -13.23 23.54
CA ARG A 249 35.14 -14.55 23.06
C ARG A 249 35.87 -14.38 21.72
N ALA A 250 37.20 -14.43 21.76
CA ALA A 250 38.05 -14.28 20.59
C ALA A 250 37.84 -15.43 19.58
N ALA A 251 37.66 -15.04 18.32
CA ALA A 251 37.58 -15.92 17.16
C ALA A 251 38.84 -16.81 17.01
N LYS A 252 38.60 -18.06 16.62
CA LYS A 252 39.61 -19.12 16.47
C LYS A 252 40.18 -19.11 15.05
N ALA A 253 41.48 -18.94 14.89
CA ALA A 253 42.27 -19.29 13.70
C ALA A 253 43.66 -19.82 14.12
N PRO A 254 44.35 -20.63 13.29
CA PRO A 254 45.02 -21.85 13.73
C PRO A 254 46.50 -21.70 14.17
N LYS A 255 46.95 -22.69 14.94
CA LYS A 255 48.29 -22.83 15.57
C LYS A 255 49.41 -23.19 14.58
N ALA A 256 50.60 -22.64 14.82
CA ALA A 256 51.89 -23.29 14.54
C ALA A 256 52.98 -22.87 15.55
N LYS A 257 53.59 -23.89 16.21
CA LYS A 257 54.99 -24.11 16.65
C LYS A 257 55.83 -22.91 17.19
N ALA A 258 56.73 -23.01 18.17
CA ALA A 258 57.23 -24.01 19.12
C ALA A 258 58.21 -23.28 20.10
N ASP A 259 58.48 -23.91 21.24
CA ASP A 259 59.70 -23.91 22.07
C ASP A 259 60.13 -22.78 23.04
N LYS A 260 60.38 -23.27 24.28
CA LYS A 260 61.43 -22.96 25.28
C LYS A 260 61.42 -21.65 26.09
N ALA A 261 61.25 -21.84 27.42
CA ALA A 261 62.28 -21.65 28.47
C ALA A 261 61.72 -21.08 29.78
N ALA A 262 61.94 -21.79 30.90
CA ALA A 262 61.88 -21.27 32.27
C ALA A 262 63.30 -20.79 32.70
N PRO A 263 63.62 -20.39 33.96
CA PRO A 263 62.82 -20.07 35.16
C PRO A 263 63.33 -18.84 35.97
N LYS A 264 62.66 -18.47 37.09
CA LYS A 264 63.20 -18.10 38.45
C LYS A 264 62.14 -17.31 39.25
N LYS A 265 61.54 -17.84 40.33
CA LYS A 265 61.97 -17.84 41.76
C LYS A 265 62.33 -16.47 42.35
N VAL A 266 61.55 -16.00 43.33
CA VAL A 266 62.05 -15.64 44.69
C VAL A 266 60.94 -15.91 45.73
N ALA A 267 61.32 -16.63 46.78
CA ALA A 267 60.53 -16.90 47.97
C ALA A 267 60.83 -15.87 49.07
N LYS A 268 59.91 -15.66 50.01
CA LYS A 268 60.29 -15.48 51.43
C LYS A 268 59.19 -16.00 52.36
N LYS A 269 59.70 -16.63 53.42
CA LYS A 269 59.10 -17.50 54.44
C LYS A 269 59.30 -16.81 55.79
N VAL A 270 58.48 -17.15 56.79
CA VAL A 270 58.74 -17.30 58.26
C VAL A 270 57.38 -17.11 59.00
N VAL A 271 56.70 -18.14 59.57
CA VAL A 271 56.95 -18.92 60.83
C VAL A 271 56.51 -18.07 62.07
N VAL A 272 55.73 -18.47 63.10
CA VAL A 272 55.18 -19.75 63.61
C VAL A 272 54.21 -19.54 64.81
N LYS A 273 53.24 -20.46 64.98
CA LYS A 273 52.53 -21.06 66.17
C LYS A 273 51.98 -20.25 67.38
N LYS A 274 50.70 -20.53 67.71
CA LYS A 274 50.10 -21.14 68.95
C LYS A 274 48.58 -20.82 68.91
N ALA A 275 47.58 -21.56 69.38
CA ALA A 275 47.42 -22.83 70.09
C ALA A 275 45.96 -23.33 69.80
N PRO A 276 45.66 -24.63 69.90
CA PRO A 276 44.38 -25.21 69.52
C PRO A 276 43.45 -25.39 70.74
N GLU A 277 42.43 -24.54 70.89
CA GLU A 277 41.33 -24.81 71.83
C GLU A 277 39.98 -24.17 71.42
N VAL A 278 39.90 -23.62 70.20
CA VAL A 278 38.68 -22.94 69.68
C VAL A 278 38.07 -23.69 68.49
N ALA A 279 38.76 -24.71 67.94
CA ALA A 279 38.33 -25.43 66.74
C ALA A 279 37.13 -26.36 66.98
N GLU A 280 37.07 -27.03 68.13
CA GLU A 280 36.06 -28.07 68.37
C GLU A 280 34.64 -27.51 68.62
N LYS A 281 34.54 -26.25 69.10
CA LYS A 281 33.25 -25.55 69.25
C LYS A 281 32.73 -24.89 67.96
N ILE A 282 33.60 -24.71 66.95
CA ILE A 282 33.22 -24.11 65.66
C ILE A 282 32.71 -25.20 64.69
N GLU A 283 33.28 -26.41 64.73
CA GLU A 283 32.83 -27.52 63.87
C GLU A 283 31.46 -28.08 64.27
N ALA A 284 31.13 -28.15 65.57
CA ALA A 284 29.82 -28.61 66.03
C ALA A 284 28.68 -27.64 65.66
N LYS A 285 28.93 -26.32 65.69
CA LYS A 285 27.94 -25.30 65.25
C LYS A 285 27.82 -25.19 63.73
N ALA A 286 28.88 -25.46 62.98
CA ALA A 286 28.84 -25.47 61.52
C ALA A 286 28.01 -26.66 60.99
N ALA A 287 28.12 -27.84 61.60
CA ALA A 287 27.35 -29.02 61.23
C ALA A 287 25.84 -28.83 61.47
N GLU A 288 25.44 -28.29 62.63
CA GLU A 288 24.03 -28.04 62.97
C GLU A 288 23.37 -26.99 62.06
N VAL A 289 24.11 -25.95 61.66
CA VAL A 289 23.61 -24.92 60.73
C VAL A 289 23.48 -25.49 59.31
N THR A 290 24.40 -26.36 58.87
CA THR A 290 24.31 -26.99 57.54
C THR A 290 23.17 -27.99 57.40
N GLU A 291 22.79 -28.69 58.47
CA GLU A 291 21.66 -29.63 58.41
C GLU A 291 20.31 -28.87 58.39
N LYS A 292 20.20 -27.81 59.21
CA LYS A 292 19.01 -26.92 59.22
C LYS A 292 18.80 -26.26 57.86
N VAL A 293 19.85 -25.76 57.22
CA VAL A 293 19.77 -25.17 55.87
C VAL A 293 19.35 -26.20 54.82
N LYS A 294 19.82 -27.44 54.88
CA LYS A 294 19.39 -28.51 53.96
C LYS A 294 17.90 -28.86 54.14
N THR A 295 17.42 -28.94 55.38
CA THR A 295 16.01 -29.24 55.64
C THR A 295 15.06 -28.09 55.25
N GLU A 296 15.48 -26.83 55.39
CA GLU A 296 14.71 -25.67 54.94
C GLU A 296 14.69 -25.58 53.40
N VAL A 297 15.83 -25.81 52.73
CA VAL A 297 15.91 -25.80 51.25
C VAL A 297 15.06 -26.91 50.65
N ALA A 298 15.05 -28.13 51.22
CA ALA A 298 14.21 -29.23 50.78
C ALA A 298 12.70 -28.93 50.89
N LYS A 299 12.28 -28.26 51.98
CA LYS A 299 10.89 -27.81 52.17
C LYS A 299 10.49 -26.71 51.21
N VAL A 300 11.43 -25.85 50.80
CA VAL A 300 11.17 -24.79 49.81
C VAL A 300 11.10 -25.38 48.41
N THR A 301 11.93 -26.35 48.05
CA THR A 301 11.87 -27.01 46.73
C THR A 301 10.56 -27.78 46.53
N GLU A 302 10.09 -28.51 47.55
CA GLU A 302 8.84 -29.26 47.46
C GLU A 302 7.60 -28.34 47.34
N LYS A 303 7.64 -27.16 48.00
CA LYS A 303 6.60 -26.12 47.85
C LYS A 303 6.62 -25.45 46.48
N VAL A 304 7.80 -25.26 45.89
CA VAL A 304 7.94 -24.66 44.55
C VAL A 304 7.48 -25.64 43.47
N GLU A 305 7.77 -26.94 43.61
CA GLU A 305 7.26 -27.98 42.70
C GLU A 305 5.74 -28.13 42.79
N ALA A 306 5.17 -28.18 44.00
CA ALA A 306 3.71 -28.23 44.19
C ALA A 306 2.99 -26.99 43.62
N ALA A 307 3.57 -25.79 43.80
CA ALA A 307 3.04 -24.55 43.22
C ALA A 307 3.17 -24.52 41.69
N ALA A 308 4.24 -25.10 41.13
CA ALA A 308 4.43 -25.21 39.69
C ALA A 308 3.39 -26.15 39.05
N GLU A 309 3.12 -27.31 39.65
CA GLU A 309 2.08 -28.23 39.16
C GLU A 309 0.68 -27.61 39.21
N GLU A 310 0.32 -26.92 40.30
CA GLU A 310 -0.97 -26.21 40.41
C GLU A 310 -1.12 -25.09 39.36
N LEU A 311 -0.04 -24.36 39.07
CA LEU A 311 0.00 -23.37 38.00
C LEU A 311 -0.16 -24.01 36.61
N THR A 312 0.45 -25.18 36.37
CA THR A 312 0.32 -25.87 35.08
C THR A 312 -1.10 -26.39 34.82
N GLU A 313 -1.81 -26.89 35.84
CA GLU A 313 -3.22 -27.29 35.68
C GLU A 313 -4.14 -26.09 35.44
N LYS A 314 -3.94 -24.98 36.16
CA LYS A 314 -4.72 -23.74 35.96
C LYS A 314 -4.54 -23.17 34.55
N VAL A 315 -3.31 -23.11 34.06
CA VAL A 315 -3.02 -22.66 32.69
C VAL A 315 -3.67 -23.59 31.65
N LYS A 316 -3.65 -24.91 31.88
CA LYS A 316 -4.26 -25.88 30.96
C LYS A 316 -5.79 -25.75 30.93
N ALA A 317 -6.42 -25.49 32.08
CA ALA A 317 -7.86 -25.24 32.17
C ALA A 317 -8.26 -23.95 31.44
N GLU A 318 -7.54 -22.84 31.67
CA GLU A 318 -7.81 -21.56 30.99
C GLU A 318 -7.59 -21.64 29.47
N VAL A 319 -6.53 -22.33 29.01
CA VAL A 319 -6.28 -22.54 27.58
C VAL A 319 -7.40 -23.35 26.91
N SER A 320 -8.00 -24.32 27.62
CA SER A 320 -9.12 -25.11 27.10
C SER A 320 -10.41 -24.29 26.98
N GLU A 321 -10.69 -23.42 27.95
CA GLU A 321 -11.85 -22.52 27.93
C GLU A 321 -11.71 -21.46 26.83
N VAL A 322 -10.50 -20.91 26.65
CA VAL A 322 -10.19 -19.99 25.55
C VAL A 322 -10.35 -20.69 24.19
N ALA A 323 -9.91 -21.95 24.07
CA ALA A 323 -10.06 -22.71 22.83
C ALA A 323 -11.53 -22.97 22.46
N GLU A 324 -12.41 -23.22 23.43
CA GLU A 324 -13.86 -23.34 23.16
C GLU A 324 -14.49 -22.00 22.78
N LYS A 325 -14.12 -20.90 23.45
CA LYS A 325 -14.61 -19.54 23.10
C LYS A 325 -14.21 -19.15 21.69
N VAL A 326 -12.95 -19.40 21.29
CA VAL A 326 -12.46 -19.12 19.93
C VAL A 326 -13.20 -19.97 18.89
N LYS A 327 -13.51 -21.23 19.18
CA LYS A 327 -14.32 -22.07 18.28
C LYS A 327 -15.75 -21.56 18.14
N ALA A 328 -16.38 -21.14 19.24
CA ALA A 328 -17.74 -20.59 19.24
C ALA A 328 -17.83 -19.22 18.55
N GLU A 329 -16.75 -18.43 18.57
CA GLU A 329 -16.69 -17.16 17.86
C GLU A 329 -16.42 -17.37 16.35
N ALA A 330 -15.53 -18.31 16.02
CA ALA A 330 -15.27 -18.71 14.64
C ALA A 330 -16.53 -19.23 13.92
N THR A 331 -17.37 -20.02 14.59
CA THR A 331 -18.64 -20.48 14.02
C THR A 331 -19.62 -19.33 13.76
N LYS A 332 -19.74 -18.37 14.68
CA LYS A 332 -20.56 -17.17 14.47
C LYS A 332 -20.09 -16.30 13.30
N VAL A 333 -18.77 -16.14 13.15
CA VAL A 333 -18.18 -15.39 12.02
C VAL A 333 -18.47 -16.09 10.69
N VAL A 334 -18.38 -17.43 10.65
CA VAL A 334 -18.69 -18.23 9.44
C VAL A 334 -20.16 -18.14 9.08
N GLU A 335 -21.09 -18.16 10.05
CA GLU A 335 -22.52 -18.00 9.78
C GLU A 335 -22.86 -16.59 9.28
N LYS A 336 -22.26 -15.56 9.88
CA LYS A 336 -22.43 -14.17 9.42
C LYS A 336 -21.90 -13.98 8.00
N ALA A 337 -20.72 -14.52 7.69
CA ALA A 337 -20.16 -14.46 6.34
C ALA A 337 -21.04 -15.15 5.30
N LYS A 338 -21.69 -16.27 5.66
CA LYS A 338 -22.66 -16.95 4.77
C LYS A 338 -23.92 -16.11 4.53
N ALA A 339 -24.43 -15.44 5.57
CA ALA A 339 -25.59 -14.55 5.44
C ALA A 339 -25.27 -13.33 4.56
N ASP A 340 -24.12 -12.69 4.79
CA ASP A 340 -23.67 -11.52 4.01
C ASP A 340 -23.44 -11.91 2.53
N THR A 341 -22.88 -13.09 2.27
CA THR A 341 -22.67 -13.60 0.90
C THR A 341 -24.01 -13.85 0.20
N ALA A 342 -25.01 -14.40 0.90
CA ALA A 342 -26.34 -14.62 0.34
C ALA A 342 -27.06 -13.30 -0.01
N GLU A 343 -26.98 -12.29 0.88
CA GLU A 343 -27.56 -10.97 0.64
C GLU A 343 -26.89 -10.26 -0.55
N ILE A 344 -25.57 -10.36 -0.67
CA ILE A 344 -24.83 -9.82 -1.82
C ILE A 344 -25.25 -10.52 -3.12
N THR A 345 -25.40 -11.84 -3.11
CA THR A 345 -25.81 -12.57 -4.33
C THR A 345 -27.22 -12.19 -4.80
N GLU A 346 -28.17 -11.97 -3.88
CA GLU A 346 -29.51 -11.50 -4.20
C GLU A 346 -29.48 -10.08 -4.79
N LYS A 347 -28.70 -9.16 -4.19
CA LYS A 347 -28.55 -7.77 -4.70
C LYS A 347 -27.92 -7.74 -6.09
N VAL A 348 -26.85 -8.51 -6.31
CA VAL A 348 -26.19 -8.61 -7.63
C VAL A 348 -27.16 -9.17 -8.67
N LYS A 349 -27.96 -10.18 -8.31
CA LYS A 349 -28.96 -10.75 -9.22
C LYS A 349 -30.04 -9.74 -9.60
N ALA A 350 -30.51 -8.93 -8.64
CA ALA A 350 -31.46 -7.86 -8.89
C ALA A 350 -30.88 -6.77 -9.82
N GLU A 351 -29.66 -6.30 -9.56
CA GLU A 351 -28.99 -5.30 -10.41
C GLU A 351 -28.74 -5.81 -11.83
N VAL A 352 -28.30 -7.06 -11.99
CA VAL A 352 -28.10 -7.68 -13.31
C VAL A 352 -29.42 -7.76 -14.08
N SER A 353 -30.54 -8.04 -13.40
CA SER A 353 -31.86 -8.08 -14.05
C SER A 353 -32.34 -6.69 -14.52
N GLU A 354 -32.10 -5.65 -13.74
CA GLU A 354 -32.43 -4.27 -14.10
C GLU A 354 -31.57 -3.79 -15.30
N VAL A 355 -30.27 -4.12 -15.29
CA VAL A 355 -29.37 -3.81 -16.41
C VAL A 355 -29.80 -4.55 -17.68
N ALA A 356 -30.21 -5.82 -17.57
CA ALA A 356 -30.70 -6.58 -18.72
C ALA A 356 -31.97 -5.95 -19.34
N GLU A 357 -32.88 -5.44 -18.52
CA GLU A 357 -34.09 -4.76 -18.99
C GLU A 357 -33.78 -3.41 -19.67
N LYS A 358 -32.84 -2.62 -19.11
CA LYS A 358 -32.34 -1.39 -19.74
C LYS A 358 -31.67 -1.66 -21.08
N VAL A 359 -30.87 -2.71 -21.19
CA VAL A 359 -30.24 -3.10 -22.47
C VAL A 359 -31.30 -3.51 -23.49
N LYS A 360 -32.33 -4.25 -23.09
CA LYS A 360 -33.42 -4.67 -23.97
C LYS A 360 -34.24 -3.49 -24.49
N THR A 361 -34.52 -2.50 -23.64
CA THR A 361 -35.26 -1.29 -24.03
C THR A 361 -34.44 -0.39 -24.95
N GLU A 362 -33.14 -0.22 -24.71
CA GLU A 362 -32.26 0.55 -25.62
C GLU A 362 -32.07 -0.16 -26.97
N ALA A 363 -31.93 -1.49 -26.98
CA ALA A 363 -31.87 -2.26 -28.23
C ALA A 363 -33.15 -2.12 -29.07
N SER A 364 -34.32 -2.09 -28.42
CA SER A 364 -35.61 -1.82 -29.07
C SER A 364 -35.65 -0.43 -29.72
N LYS A 365 -35.24 0.62 -29.01
CA LYS A 365 -35.18 2.00 -29.53
C LYS A 365 -34.23 2.12 -30.73
N VAL A 366 -33.08 1.44 -30.67
CA VAL A 366 -32.12 1.41 -31.78
C VAL A 366 -32.73 0.70 -33.00
N ALA A 367 -33.40 -0.44 -32.79
CA ALA A 367 -34.07 -1.15 -33.88
C ALA A 367 -35.17 -0.32 -34.55
N GLU A 368 -35.94 0.45 -33.77
CA GLU A 368 -36.96 1.36 -34.30
C GLU A 368 -36.35 2.51 -35.13
N LYS A 369 -35.25 3.12 -34.65
CA LYS A 369 -34.51 4.14 -35.40
C LYS A 369 -33.95 3.61 -36.72
N VAL A 370 -33.40 2.39 -36.72
CA VAL A 370 -32.89 1.74 -37.93
C VAL A 370 -34.01 1.48 -38.93
N LYS A 371 -35.18 1.02 -38.46
CA LYS A 371 -36.36 0.85 -39.32
C LYS A 371 -36.84 2.18 -39.93
N ALA A 372 -36.86 3.25 -39.14
CA ALA A 372 -37.27 4.57 -39.61
C ALA A 372 -36.28 5.15 -40.65
N GLU A 373 -34.98 4.95 -40.46
CA GLU A 373 -33.98 5.33 -41.46
C GLU A 373 -34.08 4.48 -42.73
N ALA A 374 -34.27 3.16 -42.61
CA ALA A 374 -34.45 2.28 -43.76
C ALA A 374 -35.67 2.69 -44.60
N ALA A 375 -36.80 3.05 -43.95
CA ALA A 375 -38.00 3.53 -44.64
C ALA A 375 -37.74 4.82 -45.43
N LYS A 376 -37.02 5.79 -44.85
CA LYS A 376 -36.62 7.03 -45.54
C LYS A 376 -35.71 6.77 -46.75
N VAL A 377 -34.84 5.77 -46.66
CA VAL A 377 -33.97 5.38 -47.79
C VAL A 377 -34.80 4.74 -48.90
N VAL A 378 -35.75 3.87 -48.56
CA VAL A 378 -36.66 3.26 -49.54
C VAL A 378 -37.48 4.33 -50.27
N GLU A 379 -38.08 5.27 -49.54
CA GLU A 379 -38.85 6.37 -50.13
C GLU A 379 -38.01 7.22 -51.11
N LYS A 380 -36.75 7.51 -50.76
CA LYS A 380 -35.81 8.21 -51.66
C LYS A 380 -35.48 7.41 -52.91
N VAL A 381 -35.35 6.09 -52.79
CA VAL A 381 -35.06 5.19 -53.92
C VAL A 381 -36.27 5.10 -54.84
N GLU A 382 -37.48 5.02 -54.29
CA GLU A 382 -38.73 5.01 -55.05
C GLU A 382 -38.94 6.33 -55.80
N ALA A 383 -38.74 7.48 -55.14
CA ALA A 383 -38.81 8.79 -55.78
C ALA A 383 -37.77 8.96 -56.91
N ALA A 384 -36.54 8.46 -56.70
CA ALA A 384 -35.51 8.47 -57.75
C ALA A 384 -35.88 7.54 -58.92
N ALA A 385 -36.50 6.39 -58.65
CA ALA A 385 -36.97 5.47 -59.69
C ALA A 385 -38.11 6.09 -60.53
N GLU A 386 -39.02 6.83 -59.89
CA GLU A 386 -40.11 7.54 -60.55
C GLU A 386 -39.60 8.69 -61.43
N GLU A 387 -38.62 9.47 -60.95
CA GLU A 387 -37.96 10.52 -61.74
C GLU A 387 -37.23 9.93 -62.97
N ILE A 388 -36.59 8.77 -62.80
CA ILE A 388 -35.94 8.06 -63.91
C ILE A 388 -37.00 7.55 -64.90
N ALA A 389 -38.12 7.01 -64.42
CA ALA A 389 -39.21 6.54 -65.26
C ALA A 389 -39.82 7.68 -66.09
N GLU A 390 -40.07 8.84 -65.48
CA GLU A 390 -40.59 10.02 -66.17
C GLU A 390 -39.61 10.53 -67.25
N LYS A 391 -38.29 10.55 -66.95
CA LYS A 391 -37.25 10.88 -67.93
C LYS A 391 -37.20 9.89 -69.10
N VAL A 392 -37.40 8.60 -68.82
CA VAL A 392 -37.46 7.56 -69.87
C VAL A 392 -38.71 7.78 -70.72
N GLU A 393 -39.87 8.01 -70.11
CA GLU A 393 -41.14 8.21 -70.81
C GLU A 393 -41.13 9.49 -71.66
N ALA A 394 -40.49 10.56 -71.20
CA ALA A 394 -40.32 11.81 -71.96
C ALA A 394 -39.35 11.68 -73.16
N THR A 395 -38.40 10.74 -73.12
CA THR A 395 -37.39 10.56 -74.19
C THR A 395 -37.83 9.62 -75.31
N VAL A 396 -38.72 8.67 -75.02
CA VAL A 396 -39.30 7.71 -75.98
C VAL A 396 -40.06 8.39 -77.15
N PRO A 397 -40.96 9.37 -76.95
CA PRO A 397 -41.68 10.02 -78.04
C PRO A 397 -40.77 10.93 -78.88
N LYS A 398 -39.77 11.59 -78.27
CA LYS A 398 -38.77 12.41 -78.99
C LYS A 398 -37.91 11.55 -79.92
N LYS A 399 -37.46 10.36 -79.48
CA LYS A 399 -36.73 9.41 -80.34
C LYS A 399 -37.62 8.82 -81.45
N LYS A 400 -38.87 8.47 -81.17
CA LYS A 400 -39.85 8.00 -82.20
C LYS A 400 -40.15 9.10 -83.24
N ALA A 401 -40.30 10.35 -82.84
CA ALA A 401 -40.50 11.49 -83.73
C ALA A 401 -39.27 11.79 -84.61
N ALA A 402 -38.06 11.71 -84.03
CA ALA A 402 -36.80 11.85 -84.77
C ALA A 402 -36.61 10.72 -85.80
N ALA A 403 -36.98 9.48 -85.45
CA ALA A 403 -36.97 8.34 -86.37
C ALA A 403 -37.96 8.52 -87.53
N LYS A 404 -39.21 8.95 -87.24
CA LYS A 404 -40.22 9.26 -88.28
C LYS A 404 -39.76 10.39 -89.20
N LYS A 405 -39.14 11.46 -88.68
CA LYS A 405 -38.56 12.54 -89.49
C LYS A 405 -37.41 12.06 -90.37
N LYS A 406 -36.51 11.19 -89.88
CA LYS A 406 -35.44 10.58 -90.69
C LYS A 406 -36.00 9.70 -91.81
N VAL A 407 -37.02 8.89 -91.55
CA VAL A 407 -37.67 8.04 -92.56
C VAL A 407 -38.40 8.88 -93.62
N ALA A 408 -39.09 9.95 -93.21
CA ALA A 408 -39.74 10.89 -94.13
C ALA A 408 -38.72 11.63 -95.02
N LYS A 409 -37.60 12.09 -94.45
CA LYS A 409 -36.52 12.76 -95.19
C LYS A 409 -35.83 11.83 -96.19
N LYS A 410 -35.71 10.53 -95.87
CA LYS A 410 -35.17 9.48 -96.75
C LYS A 410 -36.12 9.13 -97.91
N LYS A 411 -37.44 9.15 -97.66
CA LYS A 411 -38.47 8.98 -98.72
C LYS A 411 -38.52 10.17 -99.67
N THR A 412 -38.43 11.41 -99.17
CA THR A 412 -38.43 12.61 -100.04
C THR A 412 -37.15 12.75 -100.85
N THR A 413 -35.98 12.38 -100.30
CA THR A 413 -34.73 12.31 -101.08
C THR A 413 -34.76 11.21 -102.14
N LYS A 414 -35.27 10.01 -101.83
CA LYS A 414 -35.51 8.98 -102.87
C LYS A 414 -36.46 9.46 -103.97
N LYS A 415 -37.54 10.17 -103.61
CA LYS A 415 -38.49 10.71 -104.59
C LYS A 415 -37.90 11.85 -105.44
N LYS A 416 -37.00 12.67 -104.88
CA LYS A 416 -36.26 13.71 -105.63
C LYS A 416 -35.20 13.12 -106.57
N VAL A 417 -34.51 12.05 -106.15
CA VAL A 417 -33.56 11.33 -107.01
C VAL A 417 -34.28 10.58 -108.14
N ALA A 418 -35.43 9.95 -107.85
CA ALA A 418 -36.24 9.29 -108.88
C ALA A 418 -36.87 10.27 -109.88
N LYS A 419 -37.21 11.50 -109.45
CA LYS A 419 -37.71 12.54 -110.36
C LYS A 419 -36.61 13.16 -111.22
N LYS A 420 -35.39 13.25 -110.71
CA LYS A 420 -34.22 13.76 -111.45
C LYS A 420 -33.67 12.74 -112.46
N ALA A 421 -33.88 11.45 -112.24
CA ALA A 421 -33.51 10.38 -113.19
C ALA A 421 -34.56 10.14 -114.32
N ALA A 422 -35.64 10.93 -114.35
CA ALA A 422 -36.68 10.87 -115.38
C ALA A 422 -36.71 12.12 -116.28
N GLU A 423 -35.76 13.06 -116.08
CA GLU A 423 -35.60 14.30 -116.84
C GLU A 423 -34.21 14.42 -117.51
N ASP A 424 -33.44 13.32 -117.57
CA ASP A 424 -32.23 13.16 -118.38
C ASP A 424 -32.41 12.04 -119.40
#